data_AF-A0A382PN49-F1
#
_entry.id   AF-A0A382PN49-F1
#
_cell.length_a   1.000
_cell.length_b   1.000
_cell.length_c   1.000
_cell.angle_alpha   90.00
_cell.angle_beta   90.00
_cell.angle_gamma   90.00
#
_symmetry.space_group_name_H-M   'P 1'
#
loop_
_entity.id
_entity.type
_entity.pdbx_description
1 polymer ?
#
loop_
_entity_poly.entity_id
_entity_poly.type
_entity_poly.pdbx_seq_one_letter_code
_entity_poly.pdbx_strand_id
1 'polypeptide(L)'
;MRDFIILIVIMTSISMAGLVKPANGSTLNYIHILFEWEQESGASTYNLQVSQGNNPPIIDIEVSSLYFIVEENIDWGNSYSWKVRPNNSDNWIGPNTFSTGSTIADVDVTIHNGNLYSPGFTIFSSFFNYYSAAFDQAGNEVWNTGQSDIVYYNTDYEGKLFGCWLNNQSENNLPGIEFNLDGEFTWEEPNEEFLHHDLILLPNGNYMGIVEATEIGPIPLGSWTNLFLSLGYDANGVTFEFPWVGDRLVEWNKDTKEVVWSWNMFDHYSMLDYDEIGGTWIEAF
;
A
#
# COMPACT_ATOMS: atom_id res chain seq x y z
N MET A 1 -1.90 61.47 -35.46
CA MET A 1 -1.41 60.48 -34.47
C MET A 1 -2.63 59.80 -33.91
N ARG A 2 -2.65 58.47 -33.93
CA ARG A 2 -3.80 57.67 -33.51
C ARG A 2 -3.49 57.21 -32.10
N ASP A 3 -4.19 57.75 -31.12
CA ASP A 3 -3.95 57.44 -29.71
C ASP A 3 -4.43 56.02 -29.43
N PHE A 4 -3.49 55.13 -29.10
CA PHE A 4 -3.79 53.77 -28.67
C PHE A 4 -3.96 53.77 -27.16
N ILE A 5 -5.16 53.45 -26.70
CA ILE A 5 -5.44 53.17 -25.29
C ILE A 5 -5.12 51.70 -25.05
N ILE A 6 -4.09 51.42 -24.25
CA ILE A 6 -3.76 50.07 -23.78
C ILE A 6 -4.57 49.83 -22.50
N LEU A 7 -5.55 48.93 -22.58
CA LEU A 7 -6.28 48.43 -21.41
C LEU A 7 -5.47 47.31 -20.77
N ILE A 8 -4.92 47.55 -19.59
CA ILE A 8 -4.25 46.52 -18.77
C ILE A 8 -5.30 45.94 -17.84
N VAL A 9 -5.75 44.71 -18.12
CA VAL A 9 -6.61 43.93 -17.22
C VAL A 9 -5.72 43.11 -16.30
N ILE A 10 -5.65 43.48 -15.02
CA ILE A 10 -4.98 42.69 -13.99
C ILE A 10 -6.03 41.69 -13.47
N MET A 11 -5.87 40.42 -13.84
CA MET A 11 -6.66 39.33 -13.25
C MET A 11 -6.09 39.04 -11.85
N THR A 12 -6.68 39.62 -10.81
CA THR A 12 -6.42 39.19 -9.43
C THR A 12 -7.24 37.93 -9.15
N SER A 13 -6.59 36.76 -9.17
CA SER A 13 -7.17 35.55 -8.62
C SER A 13 -7.23 35.69 -7.10
N ILE A 14 -8.43 35.72 -6.52
CA ILE A 14 -8.62 35.54 -5.08
C ILE A 14 -8.56 34.03 -4.85
N SER A 15 -7.41 33.49 -4.44
CA SER A 15 -7.37 32.15 -3.86
C SER A 15 -7.99 32.27 -2.47
N MET A 16 -9.20 31.76 -2.29
CA MET A 16 -9.69 31.52 -0.92
C MET A 16 -9.01 30.26 -0.43
N ALA A 17 -8.36 30.30 0.74
CA ALA A 17 -7.70 29.12 1.26
C ALA A 17 -8.74 28.04 1.54
N GLY A 18 -8.51 26.85 0.98
CA GLY A 18 -9.35 25.68 1.17
C GLY A 18 -8.89 24.76 2.30
N LEU A 19 -9.82 23.92 2.75
CA LEU A 19 -9.51 22.71 3.51
C LEU A 19 -9.13 21.62 2.51
N VAL A 20 -7.97 20.98 2.69
CA VAL A 20 -7.36 20.04 1.73
C VAL A 20 -7.61 18.59 2.13
N LYS A 21 -7.13 18.17 3.31
CA LYS A 21 -7.34 16.81 3.86
C LYS A 21 -7.86 16.88 5.31
N PRO A 22 -8.79 16.00 5.72
CA PRO A 22 -9.60 15.11 4.88
C PRO A 22 -10.51 15.87 3.91
N ALA A 23 -10.74 15.29 2.74
CA ALA A 23 -11.65 15.86 1.74
C ALA A 23 -13.10 15.90 2.28
N ASN A 24 -13.87 16.90 1.85
CA ASN A 24 -15.23 17.04 2.35
C ASN A 24 -16.12 15.85 1.95
N GLY A 25 -16.66 15.16 2.94
CA GLY A 25 -17.52 13.99 2.78
C GLY A 25 -16.76 12.67 2.59
N SER A 26 -15.43 12.63 2.78
CA SER A 26 -14.65 11.40 2.62
C SER A 26 -14.92 10.38 3.72
N THR A 27 -14.78 9.10 3.37
CA THR A 27 -14.69 8.00 4.34
C THR A 27 -13.25 7.48 4.35
N LEU A 28 -12.64 7.44 5.53
CA LEU A 28 -11.25 7.07 5.73
C LEU A 28 -11.16 5.67 6.32
N ASN A 29 -10.20 4.88 5.86
CA ASN A 29 -9.85 3.58 6.43
C ASN A 29 -8.64 3.70 7.37
N TYR A 30 -8.60 4.77 8.15
CA TYR A 30 -7.62 4.99 9.21
C TYR A 30 -8.15 5.98 10.25
N ILE A 31 -7.60 5.92 11.45
CA ILE A 31 -7.96 6.80 12.58
C ILE A 31 -6.87 7.78 12.98
N HIS A 32 -5.66 7.64 12.40
CA HIS A 32 -4.62 8.66 12.52
C HIS A 32 -4.76 9.66 11.37
N ILE A 33 -5.34 10.83 11.66
CA ILE A 33 -5.85 11.74 10.62
C ILE A 33 -4.87 12.88 10.34
N LEU A 34 -4.44 13.00 9.09
CA LEU A 34 -3.80 14.21 8.56
C LEU A 34 -4.86 15.27 8.26
N PHE A 35 -4.82 16.36 9.00
CA PHE A 35 -5.50 17.61 8.66
C PHE A 35 -4.54 18.51 7.89
N GLU A 36 -4.98 19.04 6.74
CA GLU A 36 -4.19 19.89 5.86
C GLU A 36 -5.07 21.00 5.27
N TRP A 37 -4.58 22.23 5.25
CA TRP A 37 -5.30 23.40 4.72
C TRP A 37 -4.35 24.35 4.01
N GLU A 38 -4.91 25.25 3.19
CA GLU A 38 -4.11 26.23 2.46
C GLU A 38 -3.74 27.47 3.30
N GLN A 39 -2.65 28.13 2.91
CA GLN A 39 -2.20 29.36 3.54
C GLN A 39 -3.15 30.54 3.26
N GLU A 40 -3.49 31.28 4.31
CA GLU A 40 -4.20 32.56 4.25
C GLU A 40 -3.19 33.70 4.35
N SER A 41 -3.38 34.74 3.54
CA SER A 41 -2.41 35.83 3.45
C SER A 41 -2.25 36.53 4.80
N GLY A 42 -1.02 36.54 5.33
CA GLY A 42 -0.69 37.19 6.60
C GLY A 42 -1.05 36.40 7.85
N ALA A 43 -1.57 35.16 7.72
CA ALA A 43 -1.77 34.27 8.85
C ALA A 43 -0.44 33.60 9.24
N SER A 44 -0.18 33.47 10.54
CA SER A 44 1.01 32.78 11.04
C SER A 44 0.71 31.57 11.92
N THR A 45 -0.54 31.48 12.41
CA THR A 45 -1.05 30.33 13.15
C THR A 45 -2.52 30.13 12.83
N TYR A 46 -3.02 28.93 13.11
CA TYR A 46 -4.39 28.50 12.88
C TYR A 46 -4.94 27.80 14.10
N ASN A 47 -6.17 28.14 14.46
CA ASN A 47 -6.96 27.38 15.41
C ASN A 47 -7.65 26.23 14.66
N LEU A 48 -7.24 24.98 14.91
CA LEU A 48 -7.91 23.78 14.39
C LEU A 48 -8.95 23.29 15.39
N GLN A 49 -10.17 23.08 14.91
CA GLN A 49 -11.24 22.43 15.68
C GLN A 49 -11.77 21.21 14.98
N VAL A 50 -11.94 20.12 15.74
CA VAL A 50 -12.60 18.89 15.30
C VAL A 50 -13.72 18.55 16.29
N SER A 51 -14.90 18.23 15.77
CA SER A 51 -16.10 17.94 16.55
C SER A 51 -16.76 16.66 16.04
N GLN A 52 -17.27 15.84 16.98
CA GLN A 52 -18.10 14.67 16.69
C GLN A 52 -19.57 15.02 16.95
N GLY A 53 -20.37 15.09 15.89
CA GLY A 53 -21.77 15.53 15.97
C GLY A 53 -21.93 16.96 16.52
N ASN A 54 -22.90 17.19 17.40
CA ASN A 54 -23.20 18.49 18.00
C ASN A 54 -22.46 18.77 19.32
N ASN A 55 -21.46 17.96 19.64
CA ASN A 55 -20.70 18.09 20.88
C ASN A 55 -19.70 19.27 20.80
N PRO A 56 -19.19 19.77 21.94
CA PRO A 56 -18.00 20.61 21.96
C PRO A 56 -16.85 19.98 21.16
N PRO A 57 -15.91 20.78 20.61
CA PRO A 57 -14.75 20.24 19.92
C PRO A 57 -14.00 19.25 20.82
N ILE A 58 -13.74 18.07 20.27
CA ILE A 58 -12.89 17.04 20.89
C ILE A 58 -11.40 17.40 20.71
N ILE A 59 -11.11 18.23 19.71
CA ILE A 59 -9.79 18.80 19.44
C ILE A 59 -10.01 20.30 19.24
N ASP A 60 -9.25 21.11 19.97
CA ASP A 60 -9.21 22.57 19.87
C ASP A 60 -7.79 23.05 20.18
N ILE A 61 -7.01 23.30 19.13
CA ILE A 61 -5.56 23.57 19.25
C ILE A 61 -5.14 24.73 18.36
N GLU A 62 -4.01 25.35 18.68
CA GLU A 62 -3.31 26.31 17.81
C GLU A 62 -2.13 25.62 17.11
N VAL A 63 -2.04 25.78 15.80
CA VAL A 63 -1.05 25.14 14.92
C VAL A 63 -0.31 26.22 14.12
N SER A 64 1.02 26.16 14.07
CA SER A 64 1.87 27.10 13.33
C SER A 64 2.28 26.61 11.93
N SER A 65 1.88 25.39 11.57
CA SER A 65 2.00 24.79 10.24
C SER A 65 0.66 24.83 9.48
N LEU A 66 0.67 24.34 8.24
CA LEU A 66 -0.52 24.15 7.39
C LEU A 66 -1.11 22.74 7.48
N TYR A 67 -0.59 21.94 8.40
CA TYR A 67 -1.03 20.59 8.63
C TYR A 67 -0.86 20.20 10.10
N PHE A 68 -1.66 19.23 10.53
CA PHE A 68 -1.58 18.61 11.85
C PHE A 68 -2.02 17.15 11.76
N ILE A 69 -1.26 16.24 12.39
CA ILE A 69 -1.62 14.82 12.47
C ILE A 69 -2.19 14.55 13.85
N VAL A 70 -3.39 13.98 13.86
CA VAL A 70 -4.08 13.53 15.07
C VAL A 70 -3.91 12.03 15.18
N GLU A 71 -3.41 11.56 16.32
CA GLU A 71 -3.22 10.13 16.61
C GLU A 71 -4.20 9.62 17.69
N GLU A 72 -4.99 10.51 18.29
CA GLU A 72 -5.90 10.19 19.40
C GLU A 72 -7.26 10.90 19.23
N ASN A 73 -8.29 10.41 19.91
CA ASN A 73 -9.66 10.96 19.94
C ASN A 73 -10.51 10.75 18.67
N ILE A 74 -9.96 10.06 17.66
CA ILE A 74 -10.71 9.62 16.48
C ILE A 74 -10.90 8.11 16.58
N ASP A 75 -12.16 7.68 16.56
CA ASP A 75 -12.58 6.30 16.73
C ASP A 75 -13.23 5.80 15.43
N TRP A 76 -13.08 4.52 15.15
CA TRP A 76 -13.75 3.84 14.04
C TRP A 76 -15.28 3.96 14.11
N GLY A 77 -15.94 3.89 12.95
CA GLY A 77 -17.40 3.90 12.80
C GLY A 77 -18.08 5.25 13.07
N ASN A 78 -17.32 6.34 13.18
CA ASN A 78 -17.85 7.65 13.55
C ASN A 78 -17.77 8.68 12.42
N SER A 79 -18.49 9.79 12.60
CA SER A 79 -18.46 10.95 11.72
C SER A 79 -18.00 12.19 12.47
N TYR A 80 -17.15 12.97 11.81
CA TYR A 80 -16.49 14.14 12.36
C TYR A 80 -16.68 15.34 11.44
N SER A 81 -16.64 16.53 12.02
CA SER A 81 -16.56 17.79 11.32
C SER A 81 -15.32 18.54 11.78
N TRP A 82 -14.67 19.24 10.87
CA TRP A 82 -13.46 19.99 11.18
C TRP A 82 -13.42 21.31 10.44
N LYS A 83 -12.75 22.28 11.04
CA LYS A 83 -12.62 23.65 10.54
C LYS A 83 -11.35 24.27 11.09
N VAL A 84 -10.84 25.27 10.39
CA VAL A 84 -9.70 26.05 10.87
C VAL A 84 -10.03 27.53 10.88
N ARG A 85 -9.39 28.30 11.77
CA ARG A 85 -9.48 29.75 11.77
C ARG A 85 -8.08 30.34 11.84
N PRO A 86 -7.65 31.16 10.86
CA PRO A 86 -6.35 31.80 10.92
C PRO A 86 -6.33 32.88 12.00
N ASN A 87 -5.19 33.11 12.64
CA ASN A 87 -5.06 34.07 13.74
C ASN A 87 -5.27 35.55 13.37
N ASN A 88 -5.23 35.86 12.07
CA ASN A 88 -5.44 37.21 11.55
C ASN A 88 -6.90 37.47 11.13
N SER A 89 -7.82 36.54 11.39
CA SER A 89 -9.24 36.63 11.04
C SER A 89 -10.13 35.99 12.11
N ASP A 90 -11.34 36.53 12.28
CA ASP A 90 -12.36 35.90 13.14
C ASP A 90 -13.19 34.84 12.39
N ASN A 91 -13.03 34.74 11.07
CA ASN A 91 -13.82 33.84 10.22
C ASN A 91 -13.24 32.42 10.21
N TRP A 92 -14.13 31.44 10.38
CA TRP A 92 -13.81 30.03 10.21
C TRP A 92 -13.82 29.63 8.73
N ILE A 93 -12.87 28.78 8.35
CA ILE A 93 -12.81 28.07 7.08
C ILE A 93 -13.38 26.67 7.33
N GLY A 94 -14.46 26.31 6.62
CA GLY A 94 -15.22 25.07 6.84
C GLY A 94 -16.59 25.31 7.51
N PRO A 95 -17.22 24.27 8.09
CA PRO A 95 -16.64 22.95 8.32
C PRO A 95 -16.62 22.05 7.08
N ASN A 96 -15.58 21.23 6.96
CA ASN A 96 -15.62 19.99 6.19
C ASN A 96 -16.04 18.84 7.11
N THR A 97 -16.57 17.77 6.53
CA THR A 97 -16.93 16.55 7.26
C THR A 97 -16.16 15.34 6.73
N PHE A 98 -15.91 14.36 7.57
CA PHE A 98 -15.42 13.04 7.16
C PHE A 98 -15.97 11.95 8.10
N SER A 99 -15.88 10.70 7.68
CA SER A 99 -16.17 9.54 8.52
C SER A 99 -15.03 8.54 8.49
N THR A 100 -14.95 7.69 9.50
CA THR A 100 -14.04 6.53 9.55
C THR A 100 -14.84 5.27 9.23
N GLY A 101 -14.22 4.31 8.53
CA GLY A 101 -14.77 2.98 8.30
C GLY A 101 -14.88 2.12 9.57
N SER A 102 -14.69 0.83 9.43
CA SER A 102 -14.62 -0.11 10.56
C SER A 102 -13.28 -0.83 10.57
N THR A 103 -12.91 -1.38 11.71
CA THR A 103 -11.84 -2.38 11.77
C THR A 103 -12.22 -3.61 10.95
N ILE A 104 -11.26 -4.22 10.26
CA ILE A 104 -11.51 -5.41 9.43
C ILE A 104 -10.71 -6.64 9.89
N ALA A 105 -9.66 -6.44 10.68
CA ALA A 105 -8.81 -7.54 11.08
C ALA A 105 -9.42 -8.35 12.22
N ASP A 106 -9.37 -9.67 12.07
CA ASP A 106 -9.69 -10.62 13.13
C ASP A 106 -8.38 -11.18 13.70
N VAL A 107 -7.76 -10.43 14.61
CA VAL A 107 -6.48 -10.78 15.21
C VAL A 107 -6.45 -10.58 16.72
N ASP A 108 -5.80 -11.50 17.41
CA ASP A 108 -5.50 -11.40 18.84
C ASP A 108 -4.07 -10.88 19.04
N VAL A 109 -3.92 -9.71 19.67
CA VAL A 109 -2.59 -9.14 19.97
C VAL A 109 -2.18 -9.48 21.40
N THR A 110 -1.05 -10.17 21.55
CA THR A 110 -0.44 -10.46 22.85
C THR A 110 0.87 -9.71 23.03
N ILE A 111 0.90 -8.76 23.96
CA ILE A 111 2.11 -7.99 24.28
C ILE A 111 2.86 -8.69 25.41
N HIS A 112 3.98 -9.36 25.09
CA HIS A 112 4.80 -10.03 26.10
C HIS A 112 5.66 -9.06 26.93
N ASN A 113 6.22 -8.01 26.30
CA ASN A 113 7.00 -6.97 26.97
C ASN A 113 6.99 -5.67 26.17
N GLY A 114 6.15 -4.71 26.59
CA GLY A 114 6.02 -3.42 25.91
C GLY A 114 7.30 -2.57 25.85
N ASN A 115 8.28 -2.83 26.72
CA ASN A 115 9.56 -2.10 26.71
C ASN A 115 10.52 -2.54 25.60
N LEU A 116 10.26 -3.69 24.95
CA LEU A 116 11.09 -4.20 23.86
C LEU A 116 10.50 -3.89 22.48
N TYR A 117 9.36 -3.17 22.44
CA TYR A 117 8.69 -2.84 21.20
C TYR A 117 9.40 -1.68 20.50
N SER A 118 9.54 -1.77 19.18
CA SER A 118 10.12 -0.68 18.39
C SER A 118 9.08 0.43 18.16
N PRO A 119 9.47 1.71 18.15
CA PRO A 119 8.58 2.79 17.70
C PRO A 119 8.00 2.52 16.31
N GLY A 120 6.72 2.83 16.11
CA GLY A 120 6.03 2.71 14.82
C GLY A 120 4.82 1.78 14.84
N PHE A 121 4.39 1.40 13.64
CA PHE A 121 3.24 0.53 13.40
C PHE A 121 3.71 -0.84 12.91
N THR A 122 2.94 -1.88 13.23
CA THR A 122 3.07 -3.18 12.57
C THR A 122 2.02 -3.28 11.47
N ILE A 123 2.45 -3.48 10.23
CA ILE A 123 1.57 -3.80 9.11
C ILE A 123 1.60 -5.31 8.91
N PHE A 124 0.44 -5.93 8.77
CA PHE A 124 0.33 -7.31 8.30
C PHE A 124 -0.78 -7.44 7.26
N SER A 125 -0.72 -8.54 6.51
CA SER A 125 -1.71 -8.88 5.49
C SER A 125 -2.22 -10.29 5.65
N SER A 126 -3.49 -10.49 5.29
CA SER A 126 -4.10 -11.80 5.18
C SER A 126 -4.12 -12.21 3.71
N PHE A 127 -3.23 -13.14 3.33
CA PHE A 127 -3.14 -13.60 1.94
C PHE A 127 -4.43 -14.26 1.43
N PHE A 128 -5.10 -15.07 2.26
CA PHE A 128 -6.32 -15.78 1.86
C PHE A 128 -7.60 -14.94 1.93
N ASN A 129 -7.60 -13.87 2.74
CA ASN A 129 -8.75 -12.96 2.85
C ASN A 129 -8.51 -11.62 2.13
N TYR A 130 -7.36 -11.47 1.46
CA TYR A 130 -6.98 -10.34 0.61
C TYR A 130 -7.13 -8.97 1.25
N TYR A 131 -6.74 -8.82 2.52
CA TYR A 131 -6.73 -7.51 3.16
C TYR A 131 -5.41 -7.23 3.86
N SER A 132 -5.16 -5.95 4.14
CA SER A 132 -4.04 -5.50 4.97
C SER A 132 -4.50 -4.54 6.04
N ALA A 133 -3.82 -4.57 7.19
CA ALA A 133 -4.13 -3.71 8.31
C ALA A 133 -2.85 -3.33 9.07
N ALA A 134 -2.87 -2.16 9.71
CA ALA A 134 -1.79 -1.65 10.54
C ALA A 134 -2.23 -1.49 11.99
N PHE A 135 -1.30 -1.75 12.92
CA PHE A 135 -1.56 -1.78 14.35
C PHE A 135 -0.56 -0.89 15.09
N ASP A 136 -1.06 -0.14 16.06
CA ASP A 136 -0.21 0.57 17.01
C ASP A 136 0.46 -0.37 18.02
N GLN A 137 1.28 0.19 18.89
CA GLN A 137 2.02 -0.57 19.91
C GLN A 137 1.11 -1.20 20.98
N ALA A 138 -0.11 -0.70 21.15
CA ALA A 138 -1.10 -1.25 22.06
C ALA A 138 -1.93 -2.37 21.41
N GLY A 139 -1.74 -2.61 20.11
CA GLY A 139 -2.48 -3.61 19.34
C GLY A 139 -3.81 -3.11 18.80
N ASN A 140 -4.06 -1.80 18.79
CA ASN A 140 -5.24 -1.24 18.16
C ASN A 140 -5.02 -1.14 16.65
N GLU A 141 -6.03 -1.55 15.87
CA GLU A 141 -6.02 -1.35 14.42
C GLU A 141 -6.17 0.15 14.10
N VAL A 142 -5.21 0.72 13.37
CA VAL A 142 -5.15 2.17 13.05
C VAL A 142 -5.33 2.50 11.58
N TRP A 143 -5.17 1.51 10.69
CA TRP A 143 -5.39 1.61 9.25
C TRP A 143 -5.76 0.25 8.67
N ASN A 144 -6.55 0.23 7.60
CA ASN A 144 -6.79 -0.97 6.80
C ASN A 144 -7.10 -0.65 5.32
N THR A 145 -7.09 -1.68 4.47
CA THR A 145 -7.40 -1.56 3.03
C THR A 145 -8.89 -1.40 2.73
N GLY A 146 -9.76 -1.39 3.74
CA GLY A 146 -11.19 -1.16 3.61
C GLY A 146 -11.90 -2.28 2.85
N GLN A 147 -12.37 -1.96 1.64
CA GLN A 147 -13.01 -2.91 0.72
C GLN A 147 -12.09 -3.29 -0.44
N SER A 148 -10.87 -2.78 -0.46
CA SER A 148 -9.89 -3.11 -1.48
C SER A 148 -9.20 -4.41 -1.11
N ASP A 149 -9.23 -5.35 -2.05
CA ASP A 149 -8.62 -6.68 -1.91
C ASP A 149 -7.09 -6.62 -2.07
N ILE A 150 -6.41 -5.86 -1.20
CA ILE A 150 -4.97 -5.56 -1.29
C ILE A 150 -4.19 -6.32 -0.22
N VAL A 151 -3.13 -6.99 -0.66
CA VAL A 151 -2.13 -7.66 0.18
C VAL A 151 -0.82 -6.87 0.11
N TYR A 152 -0.46 -6.23 1.21
CA TYR A 152 0.79 -5.49 1.38
C TYR A 152 2.00 -6.43 1.40
N TYR A 153 3.07 -6.00 0.74
CA TYR A 153 4.38 -6.65 0.76
C TYR A 153 5.38 -5.82 1.58
N ASN A 154 5.51 -4.54 1.26
CA ASN A 154 6.70 -3.74 1.57
C ASN A 154 6.39 -2.23 1.57
N THR A 155 7.21 -1.46 2.29
CA THR A 155 7.27 0.00 2.18
C THR A 155 8.70 0.50 2.02
N ASP A 156 8.90 1.58 1.26
CA ASP A 156 10.18 2.28 1.23
C ASP A 156 10.37 3.26 2.40
N TYR A 157 11.54 3.89 2.48
CA TYR A 157 11.84 4.88 3.52
C TYR A 157 11.07 6.21 3.37
N GLU A 158 10.37 6.41 2.26
CA GLU A 158 9.51 7.58 2.01
C GLU A 158 8.03 7.29 2.32
N GLY A 159 7.70 6.05 2.71
CA GLY A 159 6.35 5.64 3.08
C GLY A 159 5.48 5.24 1.88
N LYS A 160 6.06 4.92 0.72
CA LYS A 160 5.33 4.30 -0.39
C LYS A 160 4.96 2.87 -0.04
N LEU A 161 3.75 2.44 -0.40
CA LEU A 161 3.26 1.10 -0.08
C LEU A 161 3.25 0.26 -1.36
N PHE A 162 3.77 -0.95 -1.25
CA PHE A 162 3.82 -1.94 -2.31
C PHE A 162 3.09 -3.21 -1.88
N GLY A 163 2.47 -3.88 -2.84
CA GLY A 163 1.70 -5.09 -2.58
C GLY A 163 1.19 -5.72 -3.87
N CYS A 164 0.19 -6.58 -3.75
CA CYS A 164 -0.64 -7.02 -4.86
C CYS A 164 -2.12 -6.80 -4.55
N TRP A 165 -2.97 -6.97 -5.56
CA TRP A 165 -4.42 -6.96 -5.37
C TRP A 165 -5.09 -8.16 -6.04
N LEU A 166 -6.24 -8.61 -5.52
CA LEU A 166 -6.96 -9.73 -6.12
C LEU A 166 -7.74 -9.30 -7.37
N ASN A 167 -7.25 -9.75 -8.54
CA ASN A 167 -7.96 -9.61 -9.80
C ASN A 167 -8.49 -10.97 -10.29
N ASN A 168 -9.72 -11.32 -9.88
CA ASN A 168 -10.38 -12.56 -10.28
C ASN A 168 -10.68 -12.70 -11.79
N GLN A 169 -10.40 -11.67 -12.59
CA GLN A 169 -10.63 -11.69 -14.04
C GLN A 169 -9.35 -11.99 -14.84
N SER A 170 -8.20 -12.09 -14.18
CA SER A 170 -6.90 -12.35 -14.80
C SER A 170 -6.40 -13.76 -14.50
N GLU A 171 -5.60 -14.32 -15.42
CA GLU A 171 -4.85 -15.56 -15.20
C GLU A 171 -3.82 -15.38 -14.08
N ASN A 172 -3.00 -14.33 -14.21
CA ASN A 172 -2.17 -13.81 -13.12
C ASN A 172 -3.07 -12.95 -12.23
N ASN A 173 -3.65 -13.56 -11.20
CA ASN A 173 -4.74 -12.99 -10.41
C ASN A 173 -4.28 -12.10 -9.25
N LEU A 174 -2.98 -11.87 -9.11
CA LEU A 174 -2.36 -11.06 -8.05
C LEU A 174 -1.39 -10.02 -8.62
N PRO A 175 -1.84 -9.06 -9.46
CA PRO A 175 -0.95 -8.07 -10.05
C PRO A 175 -0.30 -7.22 -8.97
N GLY A 176 1.00 -6.96 -9.10
CA GLY A 176 1.76 -6.09 -8.21
C GLY A 176 1.41 -4.61 -8.39
N ILE A 177 1.33 -3.87 -7.27
CA ILE A 177 0.90 -2.47 -7.23
C ILE A 177 1.75 -1.62 -6.27
N GLU A 178 1.89 -0.34 -6.61
CA GLU A 178 2.15 0.74 -5.66
C GLU A 178 0.82 1.43 -5.35
N PHE A 179 0.53 1.66 -4.07
CA PHE A 179 -0.74 2.23 -3.62
C PHE A 179 -0.59 3.21 -2.46
N ASN A 180 -1.63 4.03 -2.23
CA ASN A 180 -1.68 4.98 -1.11
C ASN A 180 -2.55 4.47 0.05
N LEU A 181 -2.61 5.23 1.15
CA LEU A 181 -3.40 4.86 2.34
C LEU A 181 -4.91 4.77 2.08
N ASP A 182 -5.41 5.39 1.01
CA ASP A 182 -6.82 5.32 0.59
C ASP A 182 -7.09 4.09 -0.31
N GLY A 183 -6.06 3.28 -0.60
CA GLY A 183 -6.14 2.10 -1.47
C GLY A 183 -6.16 2.42 -2.96
N GLU A 184 -5.83 3.66 -3.34
CA GLU A 184 -5.73 4.05 -4.75
C GLU A 184 -4.35 3.68 -5.31
N PHE A 185 -4.33 3.14 -6.52
CA PHE A 185 -3.10 2.69 -7.18
C PHE A 185 -2.38 3.88 -7.83
N THR A 186 -1.09 4.03 -7.54
CA THR A 186 -0.21 4.97 -8.22
C THR A 186 0.56 4.30 -9.36
N TRP A 187 0.74 2.98 -9.29
CA TRP A 187 1.35 2.16 -10.32
C TRP A 187 0.86 0.70 -10.21
N GLU A 188 0.77 0.01 -11.34
CA GLU A 188 0.45 -1.43 -11.44
C GLU A 188 1.37 -2.08 -12.47
N GLU A 189 1.86 -3.30 -12.19
CA GLU A 189 2.72 -4.05 -13.10
C GLU A 189 1.97 -4.53 -14.35
N PRO A 190 2.68 -4.92 -15.43
CA PRO A 190 2.04 -5.28 -16.70
C PRO A 190 1.13 -6.52 -16.61
N ASN A 191 1.35 -7.37 -15.59
CA ASN A 191 0.58 -8.57 -15.30
C ASN A 191 0.67 -9.67 -16.37
N GLU A 192 1.77 -9.68 -17.11
CA GLU A 192 2.08 -10.69 -18.13
C GLU A 192 2.56 -12.01 -17.50
N GLU A 193 3.05 -11.98 -16.26
CA GLU A 193 3.59 -13.11 -15.51
C GLU A 193 3.14 -13.05 -14.05
N PHE A 194 3.12 -14.20 -13.36
CA PHE A 194 2.64 -14.26 -11.98
C PHE A 194 3.67 -13.66 -11.02
N LEU A 195 3.41 -12.44 -10.53
CA LEU A 195 4.20 -11.77 -9.50
C LEU A 195 3.84 -12.28 -8.10
N HIS A 196 4.85 -12.50 -7.27
CA HIS A 196 4.65 -12.93 -5.89
C HIS A 196 5.72 -12.35 -4.94
N HIS A 197 5.44 -12.40 -3.64
CA HIS A 197 6.29 -12.00 -2.52
C HIS A 197 6.66 -10.52 -2.36
N ASP A 198 7.29 -9.88 -3.36
CA ASP A 198 7.86 -8.53 -3.18
C ASP A 198 7.84 -7.69 -4.46
N LEU A 199 7.73 -6.38 -4.27
CA LEU A 199 7.78 -5.35 -5.30
C LEU A 199 8.43 -4.11 -4.70
N ILE A 200 9.45 -3.58 -5.39
CA ILE A 200 10.19 -2.40 -4.95
C ILE A 200 10.32 -1.36 -6.06
N LEU A 201 10.41 -0.09 -5.64
CA LEU A 201 10.84 1.00 -6.50
C LEU A 201 12.36 1.16 -6.44
N LEU A 202 13.02 1.14 -7.60
CA LEU A 202 14.44 1.33 -7.75
C LEU A 202 14.83 2.82 -7.81
N PRO A 203 16.09 3.19 -7.48
CA PRO A 203 16.55 4.57 -7.54
C PRO A 203 16.48 5.23 -8.93
N ASN A 204 16.44 4.45 -10.01
CA ASN A 204 16.25 4.93 -11.38
C ASN A 204 14.77 5.23 -11.71
N GLY A 205 13.86 4.95 -10.78
CA GLY A 205 12.41 5.11 -10.90
C GLY A 205 11.68 3.92 -11.51
N ASN A 206 12.37 2.85 -11.89
CA ASN A 206 11.76 1.60 -12.37
C ASN A 206 11.30 0.73 -11.21
N TYR A 207 10.46 -0.26 -11.52
CA TYR A 207 9.97 -1.21 -10.53
C TYR A 207 10.67 -2.54 -10.71
N MET A 208 10.98 -3.22 -9.60
CA MET A 208 11.52 -4.56 -9.61
C MET A 208 10.67 -5.47 -8.73
N GLY A 209 10.38 -6.67 -9.22
CA GLY A 209 9.60 -7.67 -8.49
C GLY A 209 10.09 -9.08 -8.79
N ILE A 210 9.49 -10.04 -8.08
CA ILE A 210 9.74 -11.47 -8.25
C ILE A 210 8.56 -12.05 -9.03
N VAL A 211 8.84 -12.75 -10.12
CA VAL A 211 7.83 -13.50 -10.87
C VAL A 211 8.20 -14.95 -10.98
N GLU A 212 7.21 -15.80 -11.23
CA GLU A 212 7.43 -17.21 -11.49
C GLU A 212 8.15 -17.44 -12.83
N ALA A 213 9.10 -18.37 -12.84
CA ALA A 213 9.69 -18.96 -14.03
C ALA A 213 9.50 -20.48 -13.99
N THR A 214 9.22 -21.07 -15.15
CA THR A 214 9.10 -22.52 -15.31
C THR A 214 10.10 -23.04 -16.33
N GLU A 215 10.83 -24.09 -15.97
CA GLU A 215 11.69 -24.85 -16.90
C GLU A 215 11.49 -26.35 -16.75
N ILE A 216 11.62 -27.09 -17.85
CA ILE A 216 11.56 -28.55 -17.78
C ILE A 216 12.86 -29.08 -17.19
N GLY A 217 12.76 -29.92 -16.17
CA GLY A 217 13.89 -30.53 -15.47
C GLY A 217 13.66 -32.00 -15.13
N PRO A 218 14.66 -32.67 -14.55
CA PRO A 218 14.53 -34.05 -14.12
C PRO A 218 13.75 -34.18 -12.82
N ILE A 219 13.07 -35.31 -12.62
CA ILE A 219 12.52 -35.67 -11.31
C ILE A 219 13.65 -36.31 -10.51
N PRO A 220 14.14 -35.70 -9.41
CA PRO A 220 15.21 -36.26 -8.62
C PRO A 220 14.81 -37.57 -7.94
N LEU A 221 15.81 -38.38 -7.61
CA LEU A 221 15.58 -39.63 -6.88
C LEU A 221 15.27 -39.31 -5.42
N GLY A 222 14.18 -39.88 -4.90
CA GLY A 222 13.69 -39.64 -3.54
C GLY A 222 12.56 -40.59 -3.14
N SER A 223 11.94 -40.32 -1.99
CA SER A 223 10.82 -41.13 -1.49
C SER A 223 9.59 -41.10 -2.42
N TRP A 224 9.46 -40.04 -3.23
CA TRP A 224 8.41 -39.84 -4.23
C TRP A 224 8.66 -40.54 -5.56
N THR A 225 9.86 -41.09 -5.83
CA THR A 225 10.20 -41.63 -7.16
C THR A 225 9.18 -42.68 -7.65
N ASN A 226 8.76 -43.61 -6.78
CA ASN A 226 7.76 -44.63 -7.14
C ASN A 226 6.37 -44.03 -7.42
N LEU A 227 6.06 -42.86 -6.84
CA LEU A 227 4.81 -42.15 -7.10
C LEU A 227 4.82 -41.62 -8.54
N PHE A 228 5.86 -40.91 -8.96
CA PHE A 228 5.98 -40.40 -10.33
C PHE A 228 6.10 -41.51 -11.39
N LEU A 229 6.80 -42.61 -11.09
CA LEU A 229 6.80 -43.80 -11.96
C LEU A 229 5.36 -44.32 -12.20
N SER A 230 4.49 -44.26 -11.18
CA SER A 230 3.11 -44.71 -11.31
C SER A 230 2.23 -43.79 -12.18
N LEU A 231 2.62 -42.51 -12.32
CA LEU A 231 2.02 -41.56 -13.26
C LEU A 231 2.55 -41.72 -14.70
N GLY A 232 3.58 -42.53 -14.91
CA GLY A 232 4.17 -42.81 -16.22
C GLY A 232 5.40 -41.97 -16.57
N TYR A 233 5.97 -41.24 -15.61
CA TYR A 233 7.28 -40.60 -15.77
C TYR A 233 8.41 -41.63 -15.71
N ASP A 234 9.58 -41.31 -16.27
CA ASP A 234 10.80 -42.11 -16.13
C ASP A 234 11.37 -42.04 -14.71
N ALA A 235 11.26 -40.86 -14.07
CA ALA A 235 11.69 -40.53 -12.71
C ALA A 235 13.09 -41.07 -12.35
N ASN A 236 14.01 -41.00 -13.31
CA ASN A 236 15.34 -41.62 -13.21
C ASN A 236 16.45 -40.65 -12.74
N GLY A 237 16.09 -39.43 -12.36
CA GLY A 237 17.02 -38.38 -11.92
C GLY A 237 17.77 -37.66 -13.05
N VAL A 238 17.54 -38.00 -14.32
CA VAL A 238 18.28 -37.41 -15.46
C VAL A 238 17.43 -37.06 -16.68
N THR A 239 16.27 -37.69 -16.89
CA THR A 239 15.35 -37.35 -17.99
C THR A 239 14.68 -36.02 -17.69
N PHE A 240 14.70 -35.07 -18.62
CA PHE A 240 14.02 -33.77 -18.50
C PHE A 240 12.54 -33.96 -18.86
N GLU A 241 11.68 -34.04 -17.85
CA GLU A 241 10.28 -34.46 -18.02
C GLU A 241 9.26 -33.77 -17.11
N PHE A 242 9.71 -32.96 -16.14
CA PHE A 242 8.84 -32.35 -15.14
C PHE A 242 8.99 -30.82 -15.14
N PRO A 243 7.90 -30.03 -14.99
CA PRO A 243 7.99 -28.58 -14.90
C PRO A 243 8.49 -28.17 -13.51
N TRP A 244 9.73 -27.68 -13.45
CA TRP A 244 10.29 -27.04 -12.27
C TRP A 244 9.84 -25.59 -12.20
N VAL A 245 9.46 -25.16 -11.01
CA VAL A 245 9.08 -23.78 -10.72
C VAL A 245 10.22 -23.11 -9.96
N GLY A 246 10.56 -21.89 -10.36
CA GLY A 246 11.62 -21.09 -9.79
C GLY A 246 11.32 -19.60 -9.85
N ASP A 247 12.15 -18.79 -9.21
CA ASP A 247 11.98 -17.34 -9.17
C ASP A 247 12.81 -16.64 -10.26
N ARG A 248 12.21 -15.60 -10.86
CA ARG A 248 12.89 -14.67 -11.74
C ARG A 248 12.67 -13.24 -11.25
N LEU A 249 13.77 -12.51 -11.12
CA LEU A 249 13.73 -11.07 -10.83
C LEU A 249 13.53 -10.33 -12.14
N VAL A 250 12.60 -9.37 -12.14
CA VAL A 250 12.26 -8.58 -13.32
C VAL A 250 12.28 -7.11 -12.96
N GLU A 251 12.95 -6.30 -13.79
CA GLU A 251 12.86 -4.85 -13.74
C GLU A 251 11.98 -4.35 -14.90
N TRP A 252 10.92 -3.62 -14.57
CA TRP A 252 10.03 -2.97 -15.51
C TRP A 252 10.31 -1.48 -15.60
N ASN A 253 10.34 -0.97 -16.84
CA ASN A 253 10.31 0.46 -17.06
C ASN A 253 9.01 1.05 -16.51
N LYS A 254 9.10 2.11 -15.69
CA LYS A 254 7.91 2.69 -15.05
C LYS A 254 6.85 3.19 -16.02
N ASP A 255 7.26 3.70 -17.18
CA ASP A 255 6.41 4.40 -18.15
C ASP A 255 5.96 3.44 -19.26
N THR A 256 6.90 2.70 -19.86
CA THR A 256 6.60 1.78 -20.99
C THR A 256 6.10 0.42 -20.54
N LYS A 257 6.30 0.07 -19.25
CA LYS A 257 5.96 -1.25 -18.67
C LYS A 257 6.74 -2.42 -19.27
N GLU A 258 7.70 -2.14 -20.16
CA GLU A 258 8.55 -3.16 -20.77
C GLU A 258 9.60 -3.66 -19.77
N VAL A 259 9.94 -4.95 -19.86
CA VAL A 259 11.06 -5.53 -19.13
C VAL A 259 12.37 -4.98 -19.68
N VAL A 260 13.14 -4.30 -18.81
CA VAL A 260 14.45 -3.71 -19.18
C VAL A 260 15.63 -4.51 -18.65
N TRP A 261 15.39 -5.37 -17.66
CA TRP A 261 16.36 -6.29 -17.12
C TRP A 261 15.66 -7.47 -16.45
N SER A 262 16.30 -8.63 -16.45
CA SER A 262 15.84 -9.78 -15.67
C SER A 262 17.00 -10.68 -15.26
N TRP A 263 16.77 -11.45 -14.20
CA TRP A 263 17.69 -12.48 -13.71
C TRP A 263 16.87 -13.72 -13.35
N ASN A 264 17.15 -14.84 -14.02
CA ASN A 264 16.40 -16.09 -13.87
C ASN A 264 17.21 -17.10 -13.05
N MET A 265 16.61 -17.68 -12.01
CA MET A 265 17.33 -18.64 -11.16
C MET A 265 17.91 -19.84 -11.92
N PHE A 266 17.25 -20.31 -12.98
CA PHE A 266 17.70 -21.47 -13.74
C PHE A 266 19.00 -21.23 -14.51
N ASP A 267 19.36 -19.96 -14.78
CA ASP A 267 20.64 -19.60 -15.41
C ASP A 267 21.83 -19.68 -14.42
N HIS A 268 21.53 -19.75 -13.12
CA HIS A 268 22.52 -19.52 -12.06
C HIS A 268 22.60 -20.64 -11.02
N TYR A 269 21.50 -21.38 -10.82
CA TYR A 269 21.43 -22.50 -9.90
C TYR A 269 21.23 -23.82 -10.65
N SER A 270 21.74 -24.89 -10.04
CA SER A 270 21.62 -26.23 -10.59
C SER A 270 20.33 -26.87 -10.10
N MET A 271 19.63 -27.61 -10.95
CA MET A 271 18.52 -28.49 -10.55
C MET A 271 18.97 -29.69 -9.68
N LEU A 272 20.27 -29.78 -9.35
CA LEU A 272 20.76 -30.66 -8.29
C LEU A 272 20.55 -30.07 -6.89
N ASP A 273 20.25 -28.78 -6.79
CA ASP A 273 19.92 -28.07 -5.55
C ASP A 273 18.41 -27.93 -5.46
N TYR A 274 17.77 -28.84 -4.73
CA TYR A 274 16.32 -28.92 -4.61
C TYR A 274 15.92 -29.31 -3.19
N ASP A 275 14.68 -28.98 -2.82
CA ASP A 275 14.16 -29.34 -1.51
C ASP A 275 13.81 -30.84 -1.44
N GLU A 276 14.70 -31.61 -0.81
CA GLU A 276 14.48 -33.04 -0.53
C GLU A 276 13.60 -33.28 0.72
N ILE A 277 13.48 -32.28 1.60
CA ILE A 277 12.99 -32.47 2.98
C ILE A 277 11.61 -31.87 3.20
N GLY A 278 11.33 -30.68 2.66
CA GLY A 278 10.12 -29.92 2.91
C GLY A 278 8.85 -30.47 2.26
N GLY A 279 8.96 -31.58 1.51
CA GLY A 279 7.81 -32.32 1.01
C GLY A 279 7.25 -31.82 -0.32
N THR A 280 7.86 -30.81 -0.95
CA THR A 280 7.42 -30.24 -2.24
C THR A 280 7.20 -31.29 -3.31
N TRP A 281 8.07 -32.29 -3.43
CA TRP A 281 7.91 -33.38 -4.39
C TRP A 281 6.75 -34.33 -4.10
N ILE A 282 6.33 -34.43 -2.83
CA ILE A 282 5.15 -35.22 -2.46
C ILE A 282 3.89 -34.42 -2.80
N GLU A 283 3.89 -33.11 -2.58
CA GLU A 283 2.77 -32.22 -2.92
C GLU A 283 2.59 -32.04 -4.43
N ALA A 284 3.68 -32.16 -5.18
CA ALA A 284 3.68 -32.07 -6.64
C ALA A 284 3.16 -33.34 -7.36
N PHE A 285 3.01 -34.47 -6.65
CA PHE A 285 2.43 -35.71 -7.16
C PHE A 285 0.89 -35.72 -7.01
#